data_AF-E3G4S4-F1
#
_entry.id   AF-E3G4S4-F1
#
_cell.length_a   1.000
_cell.length_b   1.000
_cell.length_c   1.000
_cell.angle_alpha   90.00
_cell.angle_beta   90.00
_cell.angle_gamma   90.00
#
_symmetry.space_group_name_H-M   'P 1'
#
loop_
_entity.id
_entity.type
_entity.pdbx_description
1 polymer ?
#
loop_
_entity_poly.entity_id
_entity_poly.type
_entity_poly.pdbx_seq_one_letter_code
_entity_poly.pdbx_strand_id
1 'polypeptide(L)'
;MIFINKSFKDNILSKVHKLSSIPIELSLLIDDGFIVHNNGCVFFKAKQPLDVDNGNFFDKTEEECFYNELRISAYTDDDIVSVAISVSEMITMKLQTTMPLKKFEVITIFDDFDDEMDAVIKFHTLRKEEVMYIDIQHIDEYQQPLYISRTQ
;
A
#
# COMPACT_ATOMS: atom_id res chain seq x y z
N MET A 1 -10.14 -7.66 3.37
CA MET A 1 -9.61 -8.60 4.37
C MET A 1 -8.31 -8.03 4.90
N ILE A 2 -8.09 -8.05 6.21
CA ILE A 2 -6.91 -7.43 6.84
C ILE A 2 -5.99 -8.54 7.37
N PHE A 3 -4.69 -8.38 7.15
CA PHE A 3 -3.64 -9.23 7.72
C PHE A 3 -2.62 -8.34 8.42
N ILE A 4 -2.17 -8.78 9.60
CA ILE A 4 -1.11 -8.12 10.36
C ILE A 4 -0.17 -9.19 10.91
N ASN A 5 1.13 -8.91 10.90
CA ASN A 5 2.10 -9.83 11.46
C ASN A 5 2.35 -9.60 12.96
N LYS A 6 3.11 -10.51 13.57
CA LYS A 6 3.54 -10.43 14.96
C LYS A 6 4.27 -9.11 15.26
N SER A 7 5.20 -8.69 14.40
CA SER A 7 5.95 -7.45 14.58
C SER A 7 5.04 -6.22 14.65
N PHE A 8 3.97 -6.16 13.84
CA PHE A 8 2.94 -5.12 13.96
C PHE A 8 2.20 -5.15 15.29
N LYS A 9 1.78 -6.34 15.75
CA LYS A 9 1.07 -6.48 17.02
C LYS A 9 1.94 -6.02 18.19
N ASP A 10 3.21 -6.38 18.18
CA ASP A 10 4.13 -6.15 19.28
C ASP A 10 4.61 -4.70 19.32
N ASN A 11 4.82 -4.05 18.17
CA ASN A 11 5.50 -2.75 18.08
C ASN A 11 4.63 -1.57 17.64
N ILE A 12 3.56 -1.82 16.89
CA ILE A 12 2.76 -0.76 16.23
C ILE A 12 1.35 -0.64 16.79
N LEU A 13 0.72 -1.75 17.18
CA LEU A 13 -0.70 -1.78 17.55
C LEU A 13 -1.07 -0.79 18.66
N SER A 14 -0.21 -0.58 19.65
CA SER A 14 -0.45 0.39 20.75
C SER A 14 -0.35 1.85 20.32
N LYS A 15 0.29 2.13 19.17
CA LYS A 15 0.47 3.46 18.58
C LYS A 15 -0.71 3.86 17.67
N VAL A 16 -1.70 2.98 17.45
CA VAL A 16 -2.86 3.25 16.59
C VAL A 16 -3.88 4.10 17.35
N HIS A 17 -4.19 5.27 16.79
CA HIS A 17 -5.20 6.20 17.30
C HIS A 17 -6.47 6.16 16.44
N LYS A 18 -7.63 6.34 17.08
CA LYS A 18 -8.96 6.15 16.44
C LYS A 18 -9.34 7.21 15.42
N LEU A 19 -8.69 8.37 15.44
CA LEU A 19 -9.07 9.56 14.69
C LEU A 19 -7.80 10.26 14.20
N SER A 20 -7.37 9.91 12.99
CA SER A 20 -6.33 10.64 12.27
C SER A 20 -6.94 11.32 11.05
N SER A 21 -6.69 12.62 10.90
CA SER A 21 -7.02 13.30 9.65
C SER A 21 -6.05 12.86 8.56
N ILE A 22 -6.58 12.32 7.45
CA ILE A 22 -5.76 12.03 6.27
C ILE A 22 -5.29 13.37 5.67
N PRO A 23 -3.98 13.55 5.40
CA PRO A 23 -3.47 14.71 4.68
C PRO A 23 -4.21 14.97 3.37
N ILE A 24 -4.49 16.24 3.06
CA ILE A 24 -5.34 16.61 1.92
C ILE A 24 -4.74 16.13 0.59
N GLU A 25 -3.43 16.15 0.46
CA GLU A 25 -2.68 15.69 -0.71
C GLU A 25 -2.90 14.20 -0.98
N LEU A 26 -2.90 13.38 0.07
CA LEU A 26 -3.18 11.94 -0.03
C LEU A 26 -4.64 11.68 -0.39
N SER A 27 -5.57 12.43 0.21
CA SER A 27 -6.99 12.34 -0.15
C SER A 27 -7.21 12.70 -1.62
N LEU A 28 -6.64 13.81 -2.09
CA LEU A 28 -6.75 14.26 -3.48
C LEU A 28 -6.13 13.27 -4.46
N LEU A 29 -4.98 12.68 -4.11
CA LEU A 29 -4.33 11.64 -4.91
C LEU A 29 -5.25 10.42 -5.09
N ILE A 30 -5.85 9.93 -4.01
CA ILE A 30 -6.76 8.77 -4.06
C ILE A 30 -8.06 9.13 -4.80
N ASP A 31 -8.54 10.36 -4.66
CA ASP A 31 -9.77 10.81 -5.30
C ASP A 31 -9.63 11.06 -6.81
N ASP A 32 -8.45 11.47 -7.29
CA ASP A 32 -8.15 11.49 -8.74
C ASP A 32 -8.20 10.08 -9.35
N GLY A 33 -8.00 9.06 -8.52
CA GLY A 33 -8.28 7.66 -8.84
C GLY A 33 -7.12 6.92 -9.49
N PHE A 34 -7.49 5.89 -10.24
CA PHE A 34 -6.54 4.90 -10.77
C PHE A 34 -6.73 4.72 -12.27
N ILE A 35 -5.66 4.34 -12.96
CA ILE A 35 -5.65 4.06 -14.39
C ILE A 35 -5.16 2.64 -14.65
N VAL A 36 -5.75 1.99 -15.66
CA VAL A 36 -5.30 0.69 -16.15
C VAL A 36 -4.48 0.91 -17.42
N HIS A 37 -3.24 0.46 -17.42
CA HIS A 37 -2.34 0.52 -18.58
C HIS A 37 -2.58 -0.64 -19.54
N ASN A 38 -2.03 -0.56 -20.75
CA ASN A 38 -2.21 -1.58 -21.80
C ASN A 38 -1.65 -2.96 -21.41
N ASN A 39 -0.61 -2.99 -20.58
CA ASN A 39 -0.07 -4.23 -20.01
C ASN A 39 -0.94 -4.81 -18.87
N GLY A 40 -2.00 -4.11 -18.46
CA GLY A 40 -2.93 -4.50 -17.41
C GLY A 40 -2.49 -4.14 -15.99
N CYS A 41 -1.38 -3.42 -15.82
CA CYS A 41 -0.98 -2.80 -14.56
C CYS A 41 -1.97 -1.69 -14.17
N VAL A 42 -2.12 -1.49 -12.86
CA VAL A 42 -2.98 -0.46 -12.29
C VAL A 42 -2.14 0.50 -11.46
N PHE A 43 -2.24 1.79 -11.77
CA PHE A 43 -1.47 2.83 -11.08
C PHE A 43 -2.37 3.93 -10.52
N PHE A 44 -1.87 4.66 -9.52
CA PHE A 44 -2.39 5.99 -9.24
C PHE A 44 -2.32 6.83 -10.51
N LYS A 45 -3.43 7.46 -10.90
CA LYS A 45 -3.51 8.23 -12.15
C LYS A 45 -2.50 9.37 -12.20
N ALA A 46 -2.26 10.05 -11.08
CA ALA A 46 -1.30 11.15 -10.98
C ALA A 46 0.18 10.69 -10.89
N LYS A 47 0.45 9.40 -10.63
CA LYS A 47 1.81 8.85 -10.48
C LYS A 47 2.17 7.79 -11.52
N GLN A 48 1.32 7.59 -12.53
CA GLN A 48 1.53 6.56 -13.53
C GLN A 48 2.85 6.78 -14.30
N PRO A 49 3.54 5.70 -14.70
CA PRO A 49 4.68 5.82 -15.60
C PRO A 49 4.25 6.36 -16.96
N LEU A 50 5.21 6.89 -17.72
CA LEU A 50 5.04 7.07 -19.16
C LEU A 50 5.01 5.67 -19.80
N ASP A 51 4.17 5.46 -20.83
CA ASP A 51 4.08 4.22 -21.63
C ASP A 51 5.39 3.97 -22.43
N VAL A 52 6.49 3.78 -21.73
CA VAL A 52 7.80 3.41 -22.27
C VAL A 52 8.03 1.97 -21.84
N ASP A 53 8.48 1.14 -22.77
CA ASP A 53 8.69 -0.30 -22.55
C ASP A 53 9.67 -0.51 -21.37
N ASN A 54 9.13 -0.77 -20.18
CA ASN A 54 9.88 -0.82 -18.93
C ASN A 54 10.51 -2.21 -18.74
N GLY A 55 11.43 -2.58 -19.64
CA GLY A 55 12.20 -3.85 -19.58
C GLY A 55 13.11 -4.01 -18.35
N ASN A 56 12.90 -3.21 -17.30
CA ASN A 56 13.66 -3.20 -16.05
C ASN A 56 12.97 -3.95 -14.90
N PHE A 57 11.69 -4.32 -15.02
CA PHE A 57 10.96 -5.05 -13.97
C PHE A 57 10.82 -6.53 -14.31
N PHE A 58 10.92 -7.39 -13.30
CA PHE A 58 10.78 -8.84 -13.45
C PHE A 58 9.34 -9.24 -13.77
N ASP A 59 8.37 -8.62 -13.09
CA ASP A 59 6.95 -8.81 -13.32
C ASP A 59 6.12 -7.53 -13.06
N LYS A 60 4.81 -7.63 -13.27
CA LYS A 60 3.88 -6.50 -13.10
C LYS A 60 3.66 -6.14 -11.63
N THR A 61 3.83 -7.10 -10.73
CA THR A 61 3.68 -6.87 -9.30
C THR A 61 4.83 -5.98 -8.81
N GLU A 62 6.06 -6.25 -9.23
CA GLU A 62 7.22 -5.40 -8.95
C GLU A 62 7.04 -3.99 -9.52
N GLU A 63 6.60 -3.88 -10.78
CA GLU A 63 6.33 -2.58 -11.42
C GLU A 63 5.25 -1.78 -10.66
N GLU A 64 4.12 -2.41 -10.31
CA GLU A 64 3.05 -1.78 -9.53
C GLU A 64 3.55 -1.36 -8.15
N CYS A 65 4.25 -2.22 -7.42
CA CYS A 65 4.80 -1.91 -6.10
C CYS A 65 5.86 -0.80 -6.12
N PHE A 66 6.53 -0.58 -7.25
CA PHE A 66 7.48 0.51 -7.43
C PHE A 66 6.76 1.85 -7.66
N TYR A 67 5.85 1.92 -8.64
CA TYR A 67 5.17 3.18 -8.98
C TYR A 67 4.06 3.57 -8.00
N ASN A 68 3.41 2.59 -7.36
CA ASN A 68 2.34 2.82 -6.38
C ASN A 68 2.86 2.95 -4.94
N GLU A 69 4.11 3.36 -4.77
CA GLU A 69 4.70 3.60 -3.47
C GLU A 69 4.34 5.00 -2.93
N LEU A 70 3.97 5.08 -1.66
CA LEU A 70 3.77 6.29 -0.90
C LEU A 70 4.52 6.18 0.43
N ARG A 71 5.46 7.09 0.68
CA ARG A 71 6.08 7.26 1.99
C ARG A 71 5.29 8.30 2.79
N ILE A 72 4.79 7.93 3.96
CA ILE A 72 3.86 8.76 4.73
C ILE A 72 4.54 9.97 5.36
N SER A 73 5.79 9.85 5.79
CA SER A 73 6.60 10.99 6.24
C SER A 73 6.77 12.11 5.20
N ALA A 74 6.53 11.82 3.91
CA ALA A 74 6.53 12.87 2.87
C ALA A 74 5.28 13.78 2.91
N TYR A 75 4.25 13.43 3.68
CA TYR A 75 2.97 14.13 3.75
C TYR A 75 2.60 14.60 5.14
N THR A 76 3.13 13.98 6.19
CA THR A 76 2.87 14.34 7.59
C THR A 76 3.96 13.77 8.49
N ASP A 77 4.32 14.53 9.51
CA ASP A 77 5.19 14.06 10.61
C ASP A 77 4.37 13.61 11.82
N ASP A 78 3.07 13.93 11.83
CA ASP A 78 2.15 13.60 12.92
C ASP A 78 1.35 12.33 12.62
N ASP A 79 1.18 11.50 13.66
CA ASP A 79 0.32 10.30 13.69
C ASP A 79 0.50 9.36 12.47
N ILE A 80 1.75 9.18 12.05
CA ILE A 80 2.13 8.40 10.87
C ILE A 80 1.48 7.01 10.87
N VAL A 81 1.43 6.34 12.03
CA VAL A 81 0.84 5.01 12.14
C VAL A 81 -0.64 5.01 11.74
N SER A 82 -1.44 5.90 12.32
CA SER A 82 -2.88 5.94 12.09
C SER A 82 -3.20 6.48 10.71
N VAL A 83 -2.43 7.47 10.23
CA VAL A 83 -2.54 7.99 8.87
C VAL A 83 -2.25 6.89 7.84
N ALA A 84 -1.18 6.11 8.02
CA ALA A 84 -0.81 5.06 7.09
C ALA A 84 -1.90 3.98 6.99
N ILE A 85 -2.48 3.56 8.13
CA ILE A 85 -3.59 2.59 8.15
C ILE A 85 -4.82 3.17 7.45
N SER A 86 -5.20 4.40 7.79
CA SER A 86 -6.37 5.07 7.21
C SER A 86 -6.24 5.24 5.70
N VAL A 87 -5.05 5.61 5.23
CA VAL A 87 -4.74 5.76 3.79
C VAL A 87 -4.79 4.42 3.09
N SER A 88 -4.23 3.34 3.67
CA SER A 88 -4.30 2.00 3.09
C SER A 88 -5.72 1.46 2.97
N GLU A 89 -6.55 1.69 3.98
CA GLU A 89 -7.97 1.33 3.93
C GLU A 89 -8.72 2.17 2.88
N MET A 90 -8.43 3.47 2.79
CA MET A 90 -9.03 4.37 1.78
C MET A 90 -8.66 3.93 0.35
N ILE A 91 -7.38 3.61 0.09
CA ILE A 91 -6.92 3.07 -1.19
C ILE A 91 -7.66 1.77 -1.52
N THR A 92 -7.71 0.83 -0.57
CA THR A 92 -8.38 -0.47 -0.76
C THR A 92 -9.85 -0.28 -1.13
N MET A 93 -10.57 0.56 -0.39
CA MET A 93 -11.99 0.83 -0.60
C MET A 93 -12.24 1.47 -1.97
N LYS A 94 -11.40 2.43 -2.35
CA LYS A 94 -11.50 3.11 -3.64
C LYS A 94 -11.24 2.13 -4.80
N LEU A 95 -10.18 1.33 -4.72
CA LEU A 95 -9.87 0.29 -5.71
C LEU A 95 -11.02 -0.73 -5.85
N GLN A 96 -11.56 -1.22 -4.74
CA GLN A 96 -12.68 -2.17 -4.74
C GLN A 96 -13.93 -1.59 -5.42
N THR A 97 -14.20 -0.30 -5.21
CA THR A 97 -15.36 0.38 -5.78
C THR A 97 -15.16 0.71 -7.26
N THR A 98 -13.96 1.15 -7.65
CA THR A 98 -13.65 1.55 -9.03
C THR A 98 -13.41 0.34 -9.94
N MET A 99 -12.84 -0.75 -9.42
CA MET A 99 -12.46 -1.94 -10.21
C MET A 99 -12.91 -3.24 -9.54
N PRO A 100 -14.23 -3.47 -9.35
CA PRO A 100 -14.77 -4.57 -8.54
C PRO A 100 -14.47 -5.98 -9.08
N LEU A 101 -14.05 -6.09 -10.35
CA LEU A 101 -13.68 -7.37 -10.96
C LEU A 101 -12.19 -7.73 -10.78
N LYS A 102 -11.37 -6.79 -10.29
CA LYS A 102 -9.96 -7.01 -9.97
C LYS A 102 -9.80 -7.17 -8.47
N LYS A 103 -8.78 -7.93 -8.07
CA LYS A 103 -8.37 -8.04 -6.68
C LYS A 103 -7.08 -7.25 -6.46
N PHE A 104 -6.96 -6.59 -5.33
CA PHE A 104 -5.81 -5.78 -4.99
C PHE A 104 -5.32 -6.13 -3.59
N GLU A 105 -4.03 -5.88 -3.41
CA GLU A 105 -3.33 -5.93 -2.15
C GLU A 105 -2.66 -4.58 -1.90
N VAL A 106 -2.96 -3.98 -0.76
CA VAL A 106 -2.33 -2.76 -0.24
C VAL A 106 -1.50 -3.16 0.97
N ILE A 107 -0.20 -2.88 0.92
CA ILE A 107 0.79 -3.31 1.90
C ILE A 107 1.35 -2.04 2.54
N THR A 108 1.18 -1.92 3.85
CA THR A 108 1.86 -0.92 4.68
C THR A 108 2.98 -1.59 5.45
N ILE A 109 4.18 -1.07 5.27
CA ILE A 109 5.39 -1.48 5.97
C ILE A 109 5.77 -0.32 6.89
N PHE A 110 5.90 -0.58 8.18
CA PHE A 110 6.36 0.43 9.13
C PHE A 110 7.85 0.27 9.38
N ASP A 111 8.53 1.39 9.57
CA ASP A 111 9.92 1.43 9.99
C ASP A 111 10.03 2.36 11.20
N ASP A 112 10.89 2.00 12.13
CA ASP A 112 11.14 2.77 13.35
C ASP A 112 12.66 2.87 13.49
N PHE A 113 13.21 4.01 13.06
CA PHE A 113 14.65 4.26 13.04
C PHE A 113 14.96 5.45 13.93
N ASP A 114 15.79 5.24 14.95
CA ASP A 114 16.20 6.29 15.91
C ASP A 114 15.01 7.06 16.54
N ASP A 115 13.95 6.34 16.94
CA ASP A 115 12.69 6.88 17.48
C ASP A 115 11.86 7.71 16.48
N GLU A 116 12.26 7.75 15.20
CA GLU A 116 11.49 8.32 14.10
C GLU A 116 10.69 7.22 13.40
N MET A 117 9.37 7.26 13.58
CA MET A 117 8.45 6.35 12.91
C MET A 117 8.23 6.79 11.46
N ASP A 118 8.28 5.86 10.52
CA ASP A 118 7.83 6.07 9.15
C ASP A 118 6.96 4.89 8.68
N ALA A 119 6.23 5.10 7.59
CA ALA A 119 5.46 4.07 6.93
C ALA A 119 5.54 4.22 5.41
N VAL A 120 5.70 3.09 4.73
CA VAL A 120 5.63 2.99 3.27
C VAL A 120 4.40 2.16 2.90
N ILE A 121 3.54 2.73 2.07
CA ILE A 121 2.38 2.06 1.48
C ILE A 121 2.72 1.72 0.04
N LYS A 122 2.44 0.48 -0.36
CA LYS A 122 2.48 0.02 -1.74
C LYS A 122 1.15 -0.65 -2.08
N PHE A 123 0.76 -0.65 -3.33
CA PHE A 123 -0.32 -1.55 -3.78
C PHE A 123 -0.03 -2.16 -5.13
N HIS A 124 -0.60 -3.34 -5.34
CA HIS A 124 -0.56 -4.04 -6.62
C HIS A 124 -1.84 -4.84 -6.86
N THR A 125 -2.01 -5.29 -8.10
CA THR A 125 -3.09 -6.18 -8.49
C THR A 125 -2.72 -7.62 -8.11
N LEU A 126 -3.64 -8.36 -7.50
CA LEU A 126 -3.46 -9.79 -7.24
C LEU A 126 -3.78 -10.59 -8.52
N ARG A 127 -2.79 -11.29 -9.04
CA ARG A 127 -2.91 -12.15 -10.23
C ARG A 127 -2.61 -13.60 -9.86
N LYS A 128 -3.36 -14.55 -10.43
CA LYS A 128 -3.19 -15.99 -10.11
C LYS A 128 -1.85 -16.57 -10.57
N GLU A 129 -1.26 -15.97 -11.59
CA GLU A 129 -0.06 -16.50 -12.27
C GLU A 129 1.23 -15.80 -11.83
N GLU A 130 1.13 -14.81 -10.93
CA GLU A 130 2.29 -14.08 -10.39
C GLU A 130 2.65 -14.60 -9.00
N VAL A 131 3.94 -14.50 -8.67
CA VAL A 131 4.45 -14.84 -7.34
C VAL A 131 3.85 -13.86 -6.34
N MET A 132 3.44 -14.35 -5.17
CA MET A 132 2.94 -13.48 -4.12
C MET A 132 4.05 -12.55 -3.63
N TYR A 133 3.78 -11.25 -3.58
CA TYR A 133 4.75 -10.28 -3.08
C TYR A 133 5.04 -10.48 -1.58
N ILE A 134 3.99 -10.80 -0.80
CA ILE A 134 4.10 -11.22 0.59
C ILE A 134 3.53 -12.63 0.76
N ASP A 135 4.32 -13.52 1.38
CA ASP A 135 3.83 -14.82 1.81
C ASP A 135 2.99 -14.67 3.08
N ILE A 136 1.67 -14.60 2.90
CA ILE A 136 0.72 -14.47 4.01
C ILE A 136 0.73 -15.69 4.95
N GLN A 137 1.10 -16.89 4.47
CA GLN A 137 1.13 -18.07 5.31
C GLN A 137 2.27 -17.99 6.33
N HIS A 138 3.35 -17.30 5.97
CA HIS A 138 4.54 -17.09 6.79
C HIS A 138 4.74 -15.61 7.15
N ILE A 139 3.65 -14.83 7.23
CA ILE A 139 3.71 -13.37 7.45
C ILE A 139 4.45 -12.98 8.75
N ASP A 140 4.43 -13.86 9.75
CA ASP A 140 5.10 -13.66 11.04
C ASP A 140 6.63 -13.85 10.97
N GLU A 141 7.18 -14.34 9.86
CA GLU A 141 8.63 -14.44 9.63
C GLU A 141 9.25 -13.10 9.19
N TYR A 142 8.43 -12.16 8.71
CA TYR A 142 8.88 -10.81 8.34
C TYR A 142 9.23 -10.01 9.59
N GLN A 143 10.42 -9.40 9.58
CA GLN A 143 10.93 -8.60 10.70
C GLN A 143 10.20 -7.25 10.81
N GLN A 144 9.94 -6.62 9.68
CA GLN A 144 9.23 -5.34 9.63
C GLN A 144 7.79 -5.52 10.08
N PRO A 145 7.22 -4.57 10.85
CA PRO A 145 5.80 -4.52 11.08
C PRO A 145 5.01 -4.36 9.77
N LEU A 146 4.03 -5.23 9.55
CA LEU A 146 3.20 -5.24 8.34
C LEU A 146 1.72 -5.06 8.67
N TYR A 147 1.05 -4.16 7.95
CA TYR A 147 -0.40 -4.09 7.84
C TYR A 147 -0.80 -4.26 6.38
N ILE A 148 -1.64 -5.24 6.08
CA ILE A 148 -2.03 -5.58 4.71
C ILE A 148 -3.54 -5.55 4.60
N SER A 149 -4.05 -4.79 3.63
CA SER A 149 -5.46 -4.72 3.29
C SER A 149 -5.70 -5.24 1.87
N ARG A 150 -6.48 -6.31 1.75
CA ARG A 150 -6.88 -6.91 0.48
C ARG A 150 -8.34 -6.64 0.14
N THR A 151 -8.64 -6.36 -1.12
CA THR A 151 -10.03 -6.33 -1.59
C THR A 151 -10.66 -7.73 -1.53
N GLN A 152 -11.99 -7.81 -1.41
CA GLN A 152 -12.72 -9.09 -1.35
C GLN A 152 -12.79 -9.80 -2.71
#